data_AF-A0A1B7W4H7-F1
#
_entry.id   AF-A0A1B7W4H7-F1
#
_cell.length_a   1.000
_cell.length_b   1.000
_cell.length_c   1.000
_cell.angle_alpha   90.00
_cell.angle_beta   90.00
_cell.angle_gamma   90.00
#
_symmetry.space_group_name_H-M   'P 1'
#
loop_
_entity.id
_entity.type
_entity.pdbx_description
1 polymer ?
#
loop_
_entity_poly.entity_id
_entity_poly.type
_entity_poly.pdbx_seq_one_letter_code
_entity_poly.pdbx_strand_id
1 'polypeptide(L)'
;MGELGQGIEALRKAIDEAQSAMGLRGHTVENEAKVRRTCETTERRWKRLTELITRLKAAAGLDVKGQEDLDKRVEVMSGEVALTFEAKSKWMARYIAGERTRRLASHLERLERVNRMSRMHLDEAENVGRALPEDMIREGTDFANELSAQRSSCREEGTRLIAAYPEDASRIDEITN
;
A
#
# COMPACT_ATOMS: atom_id res chain seq x y z
N MET A 1 31.99 -3.54 -25.47
CA MET A 1 32.16 -4.13 -24.12
C MET A 1 31.92 -3.12 -22.98
N GLY A 2 32.29 -1.84 -23.10
CA GLY A 2 32.12 -0.83 -22.02
C GLY A 2 30.67 -0.57 -21.57
N GLU A 3 29.73 -0.40 -22.52
CA GLU A 3 28.31 -0.13 -22.20
C GLU A 3 27.61 -1.30 -21.49
N LEU A 4 27.94 -2.54 -21.89
CA LEU A 4 27.41 -3.74 -21.23
C LEU A 4 27.91 -3.84 -19.78
N GLY A 5 29.20 -3.61 -19.54
CA GLY A 5 29.76 -3.61 -18.17
C GLY A 5 29.07 -2.56 -17.28
N GLN A 6 28.88 -1.35 -17.79
CA GLN A 6 28.14 -0.29 -17.09
C GLN A 6 26.67 -0.67 -16.84
N GLY A 7 26.01 -1.31 -17.80
CA GLY A 7 24.63 -1.78 -17.65
C GLY A 7 24.47 -2.84 -16.56
N ILE A 8 25.43 -3.77 -16.47
CA ILE A 8 25.49 -4.82 -15.44
C ILE A 8 25.68 -4.20 -14.05
N GLU A 9 26.67 -3.31 -13.89
CA GLU A 9 26.95 -2.67 -12.62
C GLU A 9 25.79 -1.77 -12.16
N ALA A 10 25.17 -1.04 -13.10
CA ALA A 10 23.97 -0.28 -12.84
C ALA A 10 22.80 -1.16 -12.39
N LEU A 11 22.61 -2.33 -13.00
CA LEU A 11 21.56 -3.25 -12.57
C LEU A 11 21.83 -3.79 -11.16
N ARG A 12 23.05 -4.24 -10.88
CA ARG A 12 23.44 -4.73 -9.54
C ARG A 12 23.17 -3.70 -8.46
N LYS A 13 23.59 -2.45 -8.67
CA LYS A 13 23.31 -1.35 -7.74
C LYS A 13 21.80 -1.16 -7.50
N ALA A 14 20.97 -1.28 -8.53
CA ALA A 14 19.52 -1.17 -8.37
C ALA A 14 18.91 -2.36 -7.63
N ILE A 15 19.44 -3.57 -7.83
CA ILE A 15 19.07 -4.76 -7.04
C ILE A 15 19.41 -4.54 -5.57
N ASP A 16 20.63 -4.09 -5.26
CA ASP A 16 21.06 -3.81 -3.89
C ASP A 16 20.20 -2.73 -3.21
N GLU A 17 19.88 -1.65 -3.93
CA GLU A 17 18.98 -0.59 -3.45
C GLU A 17 17.56 -1.11 -3.18
N ALA A 18 17.04 -1.99 -4.04
CA ALA A 18 15.74 -2.62 -3.85
C ALA A 18 15.73 -3.55 -2.64
N GLN A 19 16.75 -4.40 -2.50
CA GLN A 19 16.89 -5.31 -1.36
C GLN A 19 17.08 -4.54 -0.05
N SER A 20 17.87 -3.47 -0.06
CA SER A 20 18.04 -2.57 1.09
C SER A 20 16.72 -1.90 1.49
N ALA A 21 15.93 -1.42 0.52
CA ALA A 21 14.61 -0.85 0.80
C ALA A 21 13.66 -1.87 1.44
N MET A 22 13.67 -3.12 0.97
CA MET A 22 12.88 -4.20 1.56
C MET A 22 13.38 -4.65 2.94
N GLY A 23 14.66 -4.44 3.23
CA GLY A 23 15.29 -4.70 4.53
C GLY A 23 15.00 -3.65 5.60
N LEU A 24 14.37 -2.52 5.24
CA LEU A 24 13.97 -1.50 6.23
C LEU A 24 12.96 -2.09 7.22
N ARG A 25 13.14 -1.76 8.50
CA ARG A 25 12.18 -2.15 9.54
C ARG A 25 10.88 -1.38 9.36
N GLY A 26 9.77 -2.10 9.45
CA GLY A 26 8.43 -1.54 9.41
C GLY A 26 7.83 -1.49 7.99
N HIS A 27 6.54 -1.80 7.91
CA HIS A 27 5.76 -1.73 6.66
C HIS A 27 4.93 -0.45 6.68
N THR A 28 5.59 0.69 6.48
CA THR A 28 4.97 2.03 6.44
C THR A 28 4.70 2.48 5.01
N VAL A 29 3.86 3.51 4.84
CA VAL A 29 3.56 4.11 3.51
C VAL A 29 4.84 4.65 2.85
N GLU A 30 5.73 5.27 3.63
CA GLU A 30 7.01 5.79 3.12
C GLU A 30 7.92 4.66 2.62
N ASN A 31 8.03 3.57 3.39
CA ASN A 31 8.81 2.40 2.99
C ASN A 31 8.21 1.72 1.77
N GLU A 32 6.89 1.65 1.66
CA GLU A 32 6.18 1.12 0.49
C GLU A 32 6.54 1.92 -0.77
N ALA A 33 6.45 3.24 -0.71
CA ALA A 33 6.82 4.11 -1.83
C ALA A 33 8.30 3.97 -2.20
N LYS A 34 9.19 3.70 -1.23
CA LYS A 34 10.60 3.44 -1.49
C LYS A 34 10.82 2.10 -2.19
N VAL A 35 10.23 1.01 -1.67
CA VAL A 35 10.30 -0.34 -2.27
C VAL A 35 9.75 -0.33 -3.70
N ARG A 36 8.63 0.35 -3.93
CA ARG A 36 8.04 0.46 -5.28
C ARG A 36 9.00 1.13 -6.26
N ARG A 37 9.54 2.31 -5.90
CA ARG A 37 10.44 3.10 -6.75
C ARG A 37 11.75 2.38 -7.06
N THR A 38 12.35 1.70 -6.08
CA THR A 38 13.61 0.96 -6.30
C THR A 38 13.37 -0.24 -7.20
N CYS A 39 12.31 -1.03 -6.98
CA CYS A 39 11.96 -2.14 -7.84
C CYS A 39 11.60 -1.72 -9.28
N GLU A 40 10.88 -0.61 -9.48
CA GLU A 40 10.63 -0.05 -10.82
C GLU A 40 11.93 0.38 -11.53
N THR A 41 12.91 0.85 -10.77
CA THR A 41 14.23 1.19 -11.30
C THR A 41 14.99 -0.07 -11.72
N THR A 42 14.95 -1.13 -10.91
CA THR A 42 15.51 -2.45 -11.26
C THR A 42 14.87 -2.99 -12.54
N GLU A 43 13.54 -2.94 -12.65
CA GLU A 43 12.82 -3.40 -13.85
C GLU A 43 13.24 -2.65 -15.12
N ARG A 44 13.31 -1.31 -15.05
CA ARG A 44 13.74 -0.47 -16.17
C ARG A 44 15.18 -0.77 -16.58
N ARG A 45 16.08 -0.96 -15.62
CA ARG A 45 17.48 -1.30 -15.91
C ARG A 45 17.61 -2.70 -16.51
N TRP A 46 16.85 -3.67 -16.01
CA TRP A 46 16.80 -5.02 -16.57
C TRP A 46 16.32 -5.03 -18.03
N LYS A 47 15.23 -4.31 -18.34
CA LYS A 47 14.72 -4.16 -19.72
C LYS A 47 15.76 -3.54 -20.65
N ARG A 48 16.44 -2.47 -20.21
CA ARG A 48 17.50 -1.84 -21.02
C ARG A 48 18.69 -2.78 -21.26
N LEU A 49 19.12 -3.51 -20.23
CA LEU A 49 20.25 -4.44 -20.33
C LEU A 49 19.93 -5.61 -21.27
N THR A 50 18.74 -6.19 -21.14
CA THR A 50 18.27 -7.28 -22.01
C THR A 50 18.17 -6.83 -23.47
N GLU A 51 17.61 -5.66 -23.75
CA GLU A 51 17.61 -5.07 -25.10
C GLU A 51 19.03 -4.89 -25.67
N LEU A 52 19.96 -4.39 -24.87
CA LEU A 52 21.35 -4.19 -25.28
C LEU A 52 22.04 -5.52 -25.59
N ILE A 53 21.82 -6.55 -24.76
CA ILE A 53 22.33 -7.91 -25.00
C ILE A 53 21.77 -8.48 -26.30
N THR A 54 20.46 -8.35 -26.54
CA THR A 54 19.82 -8.84 -27.77
C THR A 54 20.43 -8.18 -29.01
N ARG A 55 20.65 -6.86 -28.97
CA ARG A 55 21.29 -6.12 -30.07
C ARG A 55 22.73 -6.58 -30.30
N LEU A 56 23.50 -6.78 -29.24
CA LEU A 56 24.88 -7.25 -29.33
C LEU A 56 24.95 -8.66 -29.91
N LYS A 57 24.08 -9.59 -29.48
CA LYS A 57 24.00 -10.94 -30.05
C LYS A 57 23.66 -10.93 -31.53
N ALA A 58 22.72 -10.07 -31.94
CA ALA A 58 22.35 -9.92 -33.36
C ALA A 58 23.51 -9.37 -34.21
N ALA A 59 24.30 -8.44 -33.67
CA ALA A 59 25.44 -7.84 -34.38
C ALA A 59 26.67 -8.75 -34.43
N ALA A 60 26.90 -9.56 -33.39
CA ALA A 60 28.10 -10.39 -33.25
C ALA A 60 28.04 -11.72 -34.04
N GLY A 61 26.83 -12.22 -34.34
CA GLY A 61 26.65 -13.58 -34.85
C GLY A 61 26.65 -14.62 -33.72
N LEU A 62 26.26 -15.87 -34.04
CA LEU A 62 25.94 -16.90 -33.02
C LEU A 62 27.14 -17.49 -32.26
N ASP A 63 28.38 -17.27 -32.71
CA ASP A 63 29.56 -18.00 -32.23
C ASP A 63 30.76 -17.07 -31.99
N VAL A 64 30.60 -16.13 -31.04
CA VAL A 64 31.69 -15.22 -30.67
C VAL A 64 32.31 -15.63 -29.34
N LYS A 65 33.65 -15.66 -29.33
CA LYS A 65 34.47 -15.95 -28.15
C LYS A 65 34.06 -15.03 -26.98
N GLY A 66 33.53 -15.61 -25.90
CA GLY A 66 33.04 -14.89 -24.71
C GLY A 66 31.50 -14.81 -24.57
N GLN A 67 30.74 -15.31 -25.55
CA GLN A 67 29.28 -15.36 -25.48
C GLN A 67 28.76 -16.29 -24.37
N GLU A 68 29.42 -17.41 -24.11
CA GLU A 68 29.03 -18.33 -23.03
C GLU A 68 29.18 -17.70 -21.63
N ASP A 69 30.25 -16.91 -21.41
CA ASP A 69 30.45 -16.16 -20.16
C ASP A 69 29.39 -15.06 -20.01
N LEU A 70 29.07 -14.36 -21.11
CA LEU A 70 27.99 -13.39 -21.14
C LEU A 70 26.64 -14.02 -20.77
N ASP A 71 26.33 -15.17 -21.37
CA ASP A 71 25.07 -15.88 -21.15
C ASP A 71 24.93 -16.35 -19.70
N LYS A 72 25.98 -16.91 -19.11
CA LYS A 72 26.01 -17.27 -17.68
C LYS A 72 25.77 -16.06 -16.77
N ARG A 73 26.39 -14.91 -17.06
CA ARG A 73 26.17 -13.69 -16.27
C ARG A 73 24.72 -13.20 -16.38
N VAL A 74 24.14 -13.28 -17.57
CA VAL A 74 22.74 -12.90 -17.81
C VAL A 74 21.78 -13.82 -17.08
N GLU A 75 22.04 -15.13 -17.08
CA GLU A 75 21.26 -16.11 -16.33
C GLU A 75 21.28 -15.80 -14.82
N VAL A 76 22.46 -15.57 -14.25
CA VAL A 76 22.61 -15.18 -12.83
C VAL A 76 21.82 -13.91 -12.52
N MET A 77 21.98 -12.85 -13.32
CA MET A 77 21.26 -11.59 -13.10
C MET A 77 19.74 -11.76 -13.25
N SER A 78 19.29 -12.58 -14.19
CA SER A 78 17.86 -12.89 -14.34
C SER A 78 17.31 -13.53 -13.07
N GLY A 79 18.08 -14.46 -12.47
CA GLY A 79 17.75 -15.06 -11.18
C GLY A 79 17.68 -14.05 -10.04
N GLU A 80 18.68 -13.17 -9.92
CA GLU A 80 18.71 -12.11 -8.89
C GLU A 80 17.53 -11.14 -9.01
N VAL A 81 17.19 -10.75 -10.24
CA VAL A 81 16.03 -9.89 -10.53
C VAL A 81 14.73 -10.60 -10.15
N ALA A 82 14.58 -11.88 -10.51
CA ALA A 82 13.40 -12.68 -10.16
C ALA A 82 13.23 -12.79 -8.64
N LEU A 83 14.30 -13.12 -7.91
CA LEU A 83 14.29 -13.19 -6.44
C LEU A 83 13.94 -11.83 -5.81
N THR A 84 14.42 -10.73 -6.39
CA THR A 84 14.11 -9.38 -5.91
C THR A 84 12.61 -9.06 -6.06
N PHE A 85 11.97 -9.47 -7.17
CA PHE A 85 10.53 -9.27 -7.35
C PHE A 85 9.68 -10.24 -6.51
N GLU A 86 10.15 -11.44 -6.26
CA GLU A 86 9.51 -12.35 -5.30
C GLU A 86 9.54 -11.75 -3.89
N ALA A 87 10.70 -11.23 -3.46
CA ALA A 87 10.84 -10.54 -2.20
C ALA A 87 9.93 -9.31 -2.11
N LYS A 88 9.84 -8.51 -3.18
CA LYS A 88 8.89 -7.38 -3.28
C LYS A 88 7.47 -7.86 -3.05
N SER A 89 7.04 -8.93 -3.71
CA SER A 89 5.69 -9.46 -3.60
C SER A 89 5.36 -9.88 -2.17
N LYS A 90 6.28 -10.59 -1.50
CA LYS A 90 6.15 -10.96 -0.08
C LYS A 90 6.09 -9.74 0.84
N TRP A 91 6.93 -8.74 0.59
CA TRP A 91 6.97 -7.49 1.35
C TRP A 91 5.65 -6.71 1.20
N MET A 92 5.15 -6.57 -0.03
CA MET A 92 3.89 -5.88 -0.32
C MET A 92 2.68 -6.58 0.32
N ALA A 93 2.65 -7.92 0.32
CA ALA A 93 1.60 -8.69 0.98
C ALA A 93 1.55 -8.38 2.50
N ARG A 94 2.71 -8.33 3.15
CA ARG A 94 2.81 -7.96 4.58
C ARG A 94 2.40 -6.51 4.84
N TYR A 95 2.80 -5.60 3.96
CA TYR A 95 2.37 -4.20 4.03
C TYR A 95 0.85 -4.06 3.93
N ILE A 96 0.22 -4.69 2.93
CA ILE A 96 -1.22 -4.64 2.71
C ILE A 96 -1.96 -5.23 3.92
N ALA A 97 -1.52 -6.37 4.44
CA ALA A 97 -2.13 -6.96 5.63
C ALA A 97 -2.03 -6.03 6.85
N GLY A 98 -0.88 -5.38 7.07
CA GLY A 98 -0.70 -4.42 8.15
C GLY A 98 -1.52 -3.13 7.97
N GLU A 99 -1.64 -2.64 6.74
CA GLU A 99 -2.46 -1.47 6.39
C GLU A 99 -3.96 -1.77 6.55
N ARG A 100 -4.41 -2.96 6.14
CA ARG A 100 -5.77 -3.47 6.35
C ARG A 100 -6.13 -3.45 7.83
N THR A 101 -5.31 -4.05 8.69
CA THR A 101 -5.52 -4.05 10.15
C THR A 101 -5.59 -2.64 10.72
N ARG A 102 -4.68 -1.74 10.32
CA ARG A 102 -4.67 -0.35 10.81
C ARG A 102 -5.92 0.42 10.40
N ARG A 103 -6.36 0.29 9.15
CA ARG A 103 -7.56 0.98 8.66
C ARG A 103 -8.83 0.47 9.31
N LEU A 104 -8.96 -0.85 9.49
CA LEU A 104 -10.10 -1.43 10.21
C LEU A 104 -10.16 -0.97 11.66
N ALA A 105 -9.02 -0.96 12.37
CA ALA A 105 -8.96 -0.46 13.74
C ALA A 105 -9.38 1.02 13.83
N SER A 106 -8.88 1.86 12.91
CA SER A 106 -9.24 3.28 12.87
C SER A 106 -10.73 3.50 12.59
N HIS A 107 -11.33 2.68 11.72
CA HIS A 107 -12.77 2.69 11.45
C HIS A 107 -13.60 2.32 12.69
N LEU A 108 -13.18 1.28 13.42
CA LEU A 108 -13.81 0.90 14.68
C LEU A 108 -13.74 2.02 15.72
N GLU A 109 -12.58 2.64 15.92
CA GLU A 109 -12.43 3.78 16.82
C GLU A 109 -13.32 4.97 16.43
N ARG A 110 -13.56 5.16 15.12
CA ARG A 110 -14.47 6.19 14.63
C ARG A 110 -15.92 5.88 15.01
N LEU A 111 -16.37 4.64 14.80
CA LEU A 111 -17.71 4.20 15.18
C LEU A 111 -17.92 4.27 16.71
N GLU A 112 -16.94 3.86 17.50
CA GLU A 112 -16.99 3.99 18.96
C GLU A 112 -17.11 5.45 19.43
N ARG A 113 -16.42 6.39 18.77
CA ARG A 113 -16.59 7.83 19.05
C ARG A 113 -18.02 8.30 18.78
N VAL A 114 -18.59 7.93 17.64
CA VAL A 114 -19.99 8.28 17.30
C VAL A 114 -20.97 7.68 18.31
N ASN A 115 -20.74 6.44 18.75
CA ASN A 115 -21.57 5.80 19.77
C ASN A 115 -21.45 6.49 21.14
N ARG A 116 -20.24 6.91 21.54
CA ARG A 116 -20.03 7.67 22.79
C ARG A 116 -20.71 9.03 22.76
N MET A 117 -20.57 9.79 21.66
CA MET A 117 -21.30 11.04 21.49
C MET A 117 -22.81 10.82 21.58
N SER A 118 -23.32 9.79 20.90
CA SER A 118 -24.76 9.47 20.95
C SER A 118 -25.25 9.25 22.37
N ARG A 119 -24.51 8.47 23.18
CA ARG A 119 -24.88 8.18 24.57
C ARG A 119 -24.80 9.41 25.46
N MET A 120 -23.73 10.18 25.36
CA MET A 120 -23.54 11.40 26.16
C MET A 120 -24.72 12.37 25.97
N HIS A 121 -25.14 12.59 24.72
CA HIS A 121 -26.25 13.48 24.44
C HIS A 121 -27.62 12.91 24.85
N LEU A 122 -27.82 11.59 24.80
CA LEU A 122 -29.02 10.97 25.37
C LEU A 122 -29.05 11.15 26.90
N ASP A 123 -27.91 10.94 27.57
CA ASP A 123 -27.79 11.15 29.01
C ASP A 123 -28.00 12.63 29.38
N GLU A 124 -27.48 13.57 28.59
CA GLU A 124 -27.75 15.01 28.76
C GLU A 124 -29.23 15.31 28.59
N ALA A 125 -29.87 14.82 27.52
CA ALA A 125 -31.30 15.03 27.29
C ALA A 125 -32.18 14.46 28.41
N GLU A 126 -31.80 13.32 28.99
CA GLU A 126 -32.48 12.72 30.16
C GLU A 126 -32.28 13.53 31.45
N ASN A 127 -31.16 14.24 31.58
CA ASN A 127 -30.81 15.02 32.78
C ASN A 127 -31.16 16.52 32.70
N VAL A 128 -31.47 17.06 31.51
CA VAL A 128 -31.82 18.47 31.31
C VAL A 128 -33.29 18.70 31.68
N GLY A 129 -33.57 18.76 32.98
CA GLY A 129 -34.87 19.16 33.52
C GLY A 129 -35.11 20.68 33.58
N ARG A 130 -34.35 21.52 32.85
CA ARG A 130 -34.36 23.00 33.06
C ARG A 130 -34.12 23.89 31.82
N ALA A 131 -34.15 23.36 30.59
CA ALA A 131 -34.05 24.20 29.39
C ALA A 131 -35.43 24.64 28.89
N LEU A 132 -35.52 25.81 28.25
CA LEU A 132 -36.75 26.23 27.57
C LEU A 132 -37.01 25.30 26.37
N PRO A 133 -38.29 25.02 26.02
CA PRO A 133 -38.61 24.10 24.93
C PRO A 133 -37.98 24.47 23.58
N GLU A 134 -37.84 25.76 23.29
CA GLU A 134 -37.22 26.26 22.05
C GLU A 134 -35.72 25.95 21.98
N ASP A 135 -35.01 26.08 23.11
CA ASP A 135 -33.59 25.72 23.21
C ASP A 135 -33.39 24.21 23.05
N MET A 136 -34.27 23.41 23.65
CA MET A 136 -34.24 21.94 23.50
C MET A 136 -34.45 21.49 22.06
N ILE A 137 -35.38 22.13 21.33
CA ILE A 137 -35.64 21.81 19.92
C ILE A 137 -34.42 22.18 19.06
N ARG A 138 -33.81 23.34 19.30
CA ARG A 138 -32.63 23.79 18.56
C ARG A 138 -31.43 22.88 18.82
N GLU A 139 -31.11 22.62 20.08
CA GLU A 139 -30.00 21.74 20.48
C GLU A 139 -30.19 20.31 19.98
N GLY A 140 -31.42 19.77 20.07
CA GLY A 140 -31.75 18.47 19.50
C GLY A 140 -31.60 18.40 17.99
N THR A 141 -31.90 19.49 17.28
CA THR A 141 -31.73 19.57 15.82
C THR A 141 -30.26 19.66 15.43
N ASP A 142 -29.48 20.50 16.11
CA ASP A 142 -28.03 20.63 15.88
C ASP A 142 -27.32 19.30 16.12
N PHE A 143 -27.66 18.62 17.22
CA PHE A 143 -27.17 17.28 17.53
C PHE A 143 -27.57 16.25 16.48
N ALA A 144 -28.86 16.20 16.08
CA ALA A 144 -29.32 15.26 15.05
C ALA A 144 -28.57 15.46 13.72
N ASN A 145 -28.30 16.71 13.34
CA ASN A 145 -27.53 17.05 12.15
C ASN A 145 -26.06 16.60 12.29
N GLU A 146 -25.41 16.87 13.42
CA GLU A 146 -24.04 16.45 13.68
C GLU A 146 -23.91 14.91 13.67
N LEU A 147 -24.81 14.21 14.36
CA LEU A 147 -24.83 12.75 14.38
C LEU A 147 -25.06 12.17 12.99
N SER A 148 -25.99 12.75 12.24
CA SER A 148 -26.29 12.33 10.87
C SER A 148 -25.06 12.49 9.98
N ALA A 149 -24.35 13.62 10.07
CA ALA A 149 -23.13 13.88 9.32
C ALA A 149 -22.01 12.88 9.69
N GLN A 150 -21.80 12.61 10.99
CA GLN A 150 -20.81 11.65 11.44
C GLN A 150 -21.13 10.22 10.99
N ARG A 151 -22.39 9.79 11.10
CA ARG A 151 -22.85 8.47 10.61
C ARG A 151 -22.74 8.34 9.11
N SER A 152 -23.06 9.39 8.36
CA SER A 152 -22.87 9.41 6.90
C SER A 152 -21.40 9.21 6.54
N SER A 153 -20.51 9.94 7.22
CA SER A 153 -19.08 9.85 6.95
C SER A 153 -18.48 8.50 7.37
N CYS A 154 -19.00 7.85 8.42
CA CYS A 154 -18.67 6.45 8.74
C CYS A 154 -19.12 5.48 7.64
N ARG A 155 -20.34 5.65 7.10
CA ARG A 155 -20.85 4.82 5.99
C ARG A 155 -20.05 4.98 4.70
N GLU A 156 -19.64 6.20 4.38
CA GLU A 156 -18.75 6.46 3.24
C GLU A 156 -17.40 5.77 3.42
N GLU A 157 -16.82 5.83 4.61
CA GLU A 157 -15.55 5.15 4.90
C GLU A 157 -15.69 3.63 4.88
N GLY A 158 -16.78 3.09 5.45
CA GLY A 158 -17.10 1.66 5.35
C GLY A 158 -17.20 1.19 3.89
N THR A 159 -17.86 1.97 3.02
CA THR A 159 -17.93 1.69 1.58
C THR A 159 -16.54 1.65 0.93
N ARG A 160 -15.66 2.60 1.27
CA ARG A 160 -14.28 2.62 0.76
C ARG A 160 -13.47 1.42 1.24
N LEU A 161 -13.66 0.99 2.49
CA LEU A 161 -12.99 -0.18 3.05
C LEU A 161 -13.49 -1.48 2.42
N ILE A 162 -14.79 -1.60 2.13
CA ILE A 162 -15.35 -2.75 1.39
C ILE A 162 -14.73 -2.84 0.00
N ALA A 163 -14.60 -1.71 -0.71
CA ALA A 163 -13.96 -1.68 -2.03
C ALA A 163 -12.46 -2.02 -1.97
N ALA A 164 -11.77 -1.62 -0.90
CA ALA A 164 -10.34 -1.88 -0.71
C ALA A 164 -10.05 -3.31 -0.20
N TYR A 165 -10.96 -3.90 0.58
CA TYR A 165 -10.82 -5.20 1.23
C TYR A 165 -12.11 -6.03 1.07
N PRO A 166 -12.41 -6.53 -0.15
CA PRO A 166 -13.64 -7.27 -0.43
C PRO A 166 -13.82 -8.52 0.43
N GLU A 167 -12.72 -9.14 0.86
CA GLU A 167 -12.73 -10.31 1.74
C GLU A 167 -13.30 -10.03 3.14
N ASP A 168 -13.31 -8.77 3.58
CA ASP A 168 -13.92 -8.33 4.84
C ASP A 168 -15.29 -7.68 4.65
N ALA A 169 -15.83 -7.67 3.43
CA ALA A 169 -16.99 -6.85 3.09
C ALA A 169 -18.18 -7.09 4.04
N SER A 170 -18.52 -8.36 4.29
CA SER A 170 -19.62 -8.73 5.19
C SER A 170 -19.39 -8.24 6.63
N ARG A 171 -18.15 -8.30 7.11
CA ARG A 171 -17.81 -7.87 8.48
C ARG A 171 -17.82 -6.35 8.59
N ILE A 172 -17.30 -5.64 7.59
CA ILE A 172 -17.30 -4.18 7.56
C ILE A 172 -18.74 -3.67 7.48
N ASP A 173 -19.58 -4.30 6.66
CA ASP A 173 -21.00 -3.96 6.51
C ASP A 173 -21.75 -4.14 7.83
N GLU A 174 -21.61 -5.30 8.48
CA GLU A 174 -22.23 -5.61 9.79
C GLU A 174 -21.86 -4.61 10.89
N ILE A 175 -20.62 -4.10 10.89
CA ILE A 175 -20.17 -3.17 11.93
C ILE A 175 -20.55 -1.72 11.60
N THR A 176 -20.78 -1.41 10.32
CA THR A 176 -21.05 -0.04 9.86
C THR A 176 -22.54 0.30 9.86
N ASN A 177 -23.42 -0.71 9.67
CA ASN A 177 -24.87 -0.56 9.50
C ASN A 177 -25.64 -1.29 10.60
#